data_AF-A0A969U0I7-F1
#
_entry.id   AF-A0A969U0I7-F1
#
_cell.length_a   1.000
_cell.length_b   1.000
_cell.length_c   1.000
_cell.angle_alpha   90.00
_cell.angle_beta   90.00
_cell.angle_gamma   90.00
#
_symmetry.space_group_name_H-M   'P 1'
#
loop_
_entity.id
_entity.type
_entity.pdbx_description
1 polymer ?
#
loop_
_entity_poly.entity_id
_entity_poly.type
_entity_poly.pdbx_seq_one_letter_code
_entity_poly.pdbx_strand_id
1 'polypeptide(L)' 'MAAHTRPHDADETRDFLPRFDAAGLLTAIVQDVATGEVLMLAHMNAEALKLTLDTGIAHYWSRSRASL' A
#
# COMPACT_ATOMS: atom_id res chain seq x y z
N MET A 1 21.79 10.63 -21.85
CA MET A 1 20.57 10.57 -22.67
C MET A 1 19.49 9.90 -21.82
N ALA A 2 18.40 10.62 -21.58
CA ALA A 2 17.40 10.31 -20.57
C ALA A 2 16.65 9.01 -20.88
N ALA A 3 16.64 8.08 -19.92
CA ALA A 3 15.78 6.91 -19.97
C ALA A 3 14.32 7.37 -19.86
N HIS A 4 13.58 7.19 -20.94
CA HIS A 4 12.16 7.43 -21.04
C HIS A 4 11.41 6.38 -20.20
N THR A 5 11.03 6.73 -18.96
CA THR A 5 10.15 5.88 -18.14
C THR A 5 8.76 5.85 -18.76
N ARG A 6 8.40 4.70 -19.35
CA ARG A 6 7.06 4.48 -19.93
C ARG A 6 6.03 4.31 -18.80
N PRO A 7 4.83 4.89 -18.93
CA PRO A 7 3.79 4.78 -17.91
C PRO A 7 2.95 3.51 -18.11
N HIS A 8 3.54 2.31 -18.18
CA HIS A 8 2.78 1.05 -18.39
C HIS A 8 3.43 -0.21 -17.79
N ASP A 9 4.28 -0.09 -16.77
CA ASP A 9 4.78 -1.27 -16.05
C ASP A 9 3.94 -1.52 -14.79
N ALA A 10 2.70 -1.95 -15.00
CA ALA A 10 1.91 -2.56 -13.93
C ALA A 10 2.38 -4.01 -13.75
N ASP A 11 3.33 -4.19 -12.83
CA ASP A 11 3.57 -5.41 -12.06
C ASP A 11 3.46 -6.77 -12.81
N GLU A 12 4.34 -7.01 -13.79
CA GLU A 12 4.58 -8.36 -14.35
C GLU A 12 5.63 -9.14 -13.53
N THR A 13 6.13 -8.55 -12.44
CA THR A 13 7.15 -9.14 -11.58
C THR A 13 6.45 -9.75 -10.35
N ARG A 14 6.91 -10.90 -9.87
CA ARG A 14 6.39 -11.50 -8.61
C ARG A 14 6.76 -10.69 -7.35
N ASP A 15 7.43 -9.55 -7.54
CA ASP A 15 7.96 -8.72 -6.49
C ASP A 15 6.95 -7.62 -6.19
N PHE A 16 6.51 -7.55 -4.94
CA PHE A 16 5.58 -6.52 -4.50
C PHE A 16 6.28 -5.15 -4.47
N LEU A 17 6.03 -4.31 -5.48
CA LEU A 17 6.60 -2.97 -5.65
C LEU A 17 5.53 -1.87 -5.43
N PRO A 18 5.20 -1.53 -4.17
CA PRO A 18 4.15 -0.58 -3.86
C PRO A 18 4.50 0.84 -4.33
N ARG A 19 3.57 1.47 -5.06
CA ARG A 19 3.67 2.87 -5.45
C ARG A 19 3.01 3.75 -4.40
N PHE A 20 3.78 4.65 -3.81
CA PHE A 20 3.29 5.69 -2.91
C PHE A 20 2.91 6.95 -3.70
N ASP A 21 1.92 7.67 -3.21
CA ASP A 21 1.52 8.97 -3.73
C ASP A 21 2.50 10.09 -3.30
N ALA A 22 2.18 11.33 -3.69
CA ALA A 22 3.01 12.50 -3.35
C ALA A 22 3.08 12.78 -1.83
N ALA A 23 2.16 12.23 -1.03
CA ALA A 23 2.17 12.33 0.42
C ALA A 23 2.88 11.14 1.10
N GLY A 24 3.46 10.23 0.32
CA GLY A 24 4.13 9.04 0.84
C GLY A 24 3.16 7.96 1.33
N LEU A 25 1.93 7.95 0.82
CA LEU A 25 0.88 7.02 1.23
C LEU A 25 0.47 6.08 0.10
N LEU A 26 0.08 4.86 0.47
CA LEU A 26 -0.65 3.93 -0.39
C LEU A 26 -2.07 3.73 0.14
N THR A 27 -3.01 3.38 -0.73
CA THR A 27 -4.36 3.00 -0.35
C THR A 27 -4.43 1.49 -0.11
N ALA A 28 -4.95 1.09 1.03
CA ALA A 28 -5.18 -0.29 1.41
C ALA A 28 -6.69 -0.58 1.45
N ILE A 29 -7.12 -1.63 0.76
CA ILE A 29 -8.49 -2.14 0.81
C ILE A 29 -8.46 -3.47 1.57
N VAL A 30 -9.21 -3.56 2.65
CA VAL A 30 -9.31 -4.76 3.48
C VAL A 30 -10.52 -5.54 3.04
N GLN A 31 -10.32 -6.83 2.81
CA GLN A 31 -11.40 -7.73 2.43
C GLN A 31 -11.43 -8.94 3.35
N ASP A 32 -12.62 -9.50 3.53
CA ASP A 32 -12.76 -10.83 4.11
C ASP A 32 -12.18 -11.87 3.15
N VAL A 33 -11.31 -12.75 3.66
CA VAL A 33 -10.58 -13.73 2.85
C VAL A 33 -11.47 -14.83 2.29
N ALA A 34 -12.61 -15.12 2.92
CA ALA A 34 -13.52 -16.18 2.51
C ALA A 34 -14.60 -15.68 1.56
N THR A 35 -15.14 -14.47 1.79
CA THR A 35 -16.27 -13.93 1.03
C THR A 35 -15.88 -12.91 -0.02
N GLY A 36 -14.71 -12.28 0.11
CA GLY A 36 -14.30 -11.15 -0.72
C GLY A 36 -15.04 -9.84 -0.39
N GLU A 37 -15.81 -9.80 0.70
CA GLU A 37 -16.50 -8.58 1.15
C GLU A 37 -15.48 -7.50 1.52
N VAL A 38 -15.70 -6.28 1.02
CA VAL A 38 -14.87 -5.13 1.40
C VAL A 38 -15.24 -4.65 2.79
N LEU A 39 -14.31 -4.78 3.73
CA LEU A 39 -14.50 -4.43 5.13
C LEU A 39 -14.10 -2.98 5.42
N MET A 40 -13.03 -2.50 4.78
CA MET A 40 -12.44 -1.21 5.11
C MET A 40 -11.60 -0.64 3.95
N LEU A 41 -11.58 0.69 3.85
CA LEU A 41 -10.56 1.44 3.11
C LEU A 41 -9.70 2.23 4.10
N ALA A 42 -8.38 2.13 3.97
CA ALA A 42 -7.42 2.87 4.77
C ALA A 42 -6.21 3.31 3.94
N HIS A 43 -5.28 4.02 4.60
CA HIS A 43 -4.00 4.40 4.02
C HIS A 43 -2.86 3.79 4.83
N MET A 44 -1.73 3.54 4.20
CA MET A 44 -0.48 3.12 4.85
C MET A 44 0.66 4.00 4.35
N ASN A 45 1.53 4.45 5.26
CA ASN A 45 2.86 4.93 4.89
C ASN A 45 3.82 3.73 4.77
N ALA A 46 5.08 3.98 4.41
CA ALA A 46 6.08 2.92 4.25
C ALA A 46 6.30 2.10 5.54
N GLU A 47 6.24 2.73 6.70
CA GLU A 47 6.37 2.07 8.01
C GLU A 47 5.20 1.14 8.32
N ALA A 48 3.97 1.62 8.14
CA ALA A 48 2.75 0.84 8.34
C ALA A 48 2.73 -0.41 7.46
N LEU A 49 3.15 -0.26 6.19
CA LEU A 49 3.26 -1.38 5.28
C LEU A 49 4.32 -2.39 5.75
N LYS A 50 5.51 -1.89 6.13
CA LYS A 50 6.58 -2.74 6.65
C LYS A 50 6.14 -3.54 7.87
N LEU A 51 5.52 -2.89 8.86
CA LEU A 51 5.01 -3.55 10.06
C LEU A 51 3.91 -4.56 9.74
N THR A 52 3.05 -4.26 8.76
CA THR A 52 2.03 -5.22 8.31
C THR A 52 2.65 -6.50 7.75
N LEU A 53 3.69 -6.38 6.93
CA LEU A 53 4.41 -7.52 6.38
C LEU A 53 5.19 -8.28 7.46
N ASP A 54 5.86 -7.57 8.36
CA ASP A 54 6.71 -8.17 9.39
C ASP A 54 5.89 -8.89 10.48
N THR A 55 4.72 -8.35 10.85
CA THR A 55 3.90 -8.86 11.97
C THR A 55 2.72 -9.73 11.53
N GLY A 56 2.29 -9.62 10.28
CA GLY A 56 1.03 -10.21 9.81
C GLY A 56 -0.23 -9.52 10.35
N ILE A 57 -0.08 -8.40 11.07
CA ILE A 57 -1.19 -7.60 11.61
C ILE A 57 -1.30 -6.32 10.80
N ALA A 58 -2.49 -5.95 10.37
CA ALA A 58 -2.67 -4.74 9.56
C ALA A 58 -2.44 -3.46 10.38
N HIS A 59 -1.45 -2.66 9.97
CA HIS A 59 -1.14 -1.34 10.52
C HIS A 59 -1.51 -0.26 9.51
N TYR A 60 -2.07 0.86 9.95
CA TYR A 60 -2.56 1.92 9.07
C TYR A 60 -2.01 3.29 9.49
N TRP A 61 -2.00 4.23 8.56
CA TRP A 61 -1.58 5.60 8.80
C TRP A 61 -2.79 6.53 8.89
N SER A 62 -2.92 7.23 10.02
CA SER A 62 -3.91 8.29 10.20
C SER A 62 -3.42 9.58 9.56
N ARG A 63 -4.02 9.97 8.43
CA ARG A 63 -3.70 11.24 7.75
C ARG A 63 -3.99 12.48 8.60
N SER A 64 -5.03 12.43 9.43
CA SER A 64 -5.44 13.56 10.27
C SER A 64 -4.56 13.72 11.51
N ARG A 65 -4.05 12.61 12.07
CA ARG A 65 -3.19 12.63 13.26
C ARG A 65 -1.70 12.58 12.94
N ALA A 66 -1.34 12.29 11.70
CA ALA A 66 0.03 12.03 11.27
C ALA A 66 0.72 10.99 12.17
N SER A 67 0.01 9.90 12.45
CA SER A 67 0.49 8.81 13.31
C SER A 67 0.10 7.45 12.73
N LEU A 68 0.87 6.43 13.09
CA LEU A 68 0.46 5.02 13.01
C LEU A 68 -0.77 4.74 13.90
#